data_AF-A0A0U5EQX0-F1
#
_entry.id   AF-A0A0U5EQX0-F1
#
_cell.length_a   1.000
_cell.length_b   1.000
_cell.length_c   1.000
_cell.angle_alpha   90.00
_cell.angle_beta   90.00
_cell.angle_gamma   90.00
#
_symmetry.space_group_name_H-M   'P 1'
#
loop_
_entity.id
_entity.type
_entity.pdbx_description
1 polymer ?
#
loop_
_entity_poly.entity_id
_entity_poly.type
_entity_poly.pdbx_seq_one_letter_code
_entity_poly.pdbx_strand_id
1 'polypeptide(L)'
;MRQILSCVCCTIMALNCFADVATDEKTGVAVEPSFCTKEELMTYFPQPLVKAILLKSNVQEEQAAAIAEDLAQKGQELEKVVAEKAAKLDPNPFKDLSQRDVAIKIYRETLYEVFAKVMKNHGITSEDQIQTLLDEMQLAKSKLFIDCIRREQNSPKKVNSPLPPSS
;
A
#
# COMPACT_ATOMS: atom_id res chain seq x y z
N MET A 1 24.46 -24.65 51.61
CA MET A 1 24.28 -23.22 51.26
C MET A 1 25.61 -22.67 50.80
N ARG A 2 25.66 -22.13 49.56
CA ARG A 2 26.66 -21.20 48.99
C ARG A 2 28.13 -21.69 48.93
N GLN A 3 28.94 -21.35 47.92
CA GLN A 3 28.76 -20.86 46.55
C GLN A 3 30.17 -20.92 45.92
N ILE A 4 30.20 -21.29 44.63
CA ILE A 4 31.05 -20.77 43.55
C ILE A 4 32.56 -21.00 43.66
N LEU A 5 32.98 -22.04 42.93
CA LEU A 5 34.36 -22.30 42.52
C LEU A 5 34.51 -21.98 41.03
N SER A 6 35.67 -21.44 40.67
CA SER A 6 36.36 -21.67 39.39
C SER A 6 35.81 -21.00 38.13
N CYS A 7 36.64 -20.73 37.12
CA CYS A 7 38.04 -20.37 37.00
C CYS A 7 38.13 -19.95 35.52
N VAL A 8 38.92 -18.92 35.25
CA VAL A 8 39.11 -18.35 33.92
C VAL A 8 39.97 -19.29 33.07
N CYS A 9 39.68 -19.29 31.76
CA CYS A 9 40.47 -19.84 30.65
C CYS A 9 40.45 -21.35 30.42
N CYS A 10 39.66 -21.77 29.43
CA CYS A 10 40.14 -22.69 28.41
C CYS A 10 39.50 -22.32 27.07
N THR A 11 40.28 -21.60 26.28
CA THR A 11 40.07 -21.40 24.85
C THR A 11 40.41 -22.68 24.07
N ILE A 12 39.78 -22.80 22.89
CA ILE A 12 40.24 -23.49 21.67
C ILE A 12 39.50 -24.80 21.30
N MET A 13 38.75 -24.67 20.19
CA MET A 13 38.36 -25.63 19.15
C MET A 13 37.36 -26.74 19.46
N ALA A 14 36.13 -26.52 18.98
CA ALA A 14 35.42 -27.53 18.19
C ALA A 14 34.66 -26.86 17.05
N LEU A 15 35.09 -27.18 15.83
CA LEU A 15 34.38 -27.07 14.56
C LEU A 15 32.93 -27.55 14.74
N ASN A 16 31.93 -26.74 14.36
CA ASN A 16 30.66 -27.20 13.79
C ASN A 16 29.80 -26.01 13.31
N CYS A 17 29.73 -25.89 11.98
CA CYS A 17 28.63 -25.36 11.16
C CYS A 17 27.64 -24.40 11.83
N PHE A 18 27.94 -23.10 11.82
CA PHE A 18 26.88 -22.11 11.67
C PHE A 18 26.74 -21.82 10.18
N ALA A 19 25.73 -22.46 9.59
CA ALA A 19 25.26 -22.13 8.26
C ALA A 19 24.77 -20.67 8.28
N ASP A 20 25.28 -19.91 7.33
CA ASP A 20 24.67 -18.69 6.81
C ASP A 20 23.17 -18.92 6.62
N VAL A 21 22.35 -18.17 7.34
CA VAL A 21 21.00 -17.83 6.90
C VAL A 21 20.98 -16.31 6.76
N ALA A 22 21.60 -15.84 5.68
CA ALA A 22 21.15 -14.61 5.05
C ALA A 22 19.76 -14.90 4.49
N THR A 23 18.73 -14.57 5.25
CA THR A 23 17.36 -14.47 4.77
C THR A 23 17.32 -13.31 3.77
N ASP A 24 17.44 -13.66 2.49
CA ASP A 24 16.93 -12.85 1.39
C ASP A 24 15.40 -12.83 1.50
N GLU A 25 14.86 -11.93 2.33
CA GLU A 25 13.43 -11.64 2.32
C GLU A 25 13.16 -10.52 1.30
N LYS A 26 13.31 -10.86 0.02
CA LYS A 26 12.70 -10.13 -1.07
C LYS A 26 11.42 -10.82 -1.52
N THR A 27 10.46 -11.01 -0.61
CA THR A 27 9.07 -11.34 -0.97
C THR A 27 8.34 -10.06 -1.39
N GLY A 28 8.82 -9.47 -2.47
CA GLY A 28 8.02 -8.54 -3.25
C GLY A 28 6.92 -9.34 -3.93
N VAL A 29 5.67 -9.13 -3.50
CA VAL A 29 4.48 -9.71 -4.13
C VAL A 29 4.58 -9.52 -5.64
N ALA A 30 4.72 -10.63 -6.37
CA ALA A 30 4.55 -10.67 -7.81
C ALA A 30 3.03 -10.65 -8.05
N VAL A 31 2.47 -9.43 -8.09
CA VAL A 31 1.13 -9.22 -8.63
C VAL A 31 1.22 -9.54 -10.13
N GLU A 32 0.54 -10.61 -10.56
CA GLU A 32 0.40 -10.99 -11.97
C GLU A 32 -0.07 -9.79 -12.84
N PRO A 33 0.36 -9.70 -14.10
CA PRO A 33 0.64 -8.43 -14.76
C PRO A 33 -0.52 -7.90 -15.61
N SER A 34 -1.64 -7.48 -15.00
CA SER A 34 -2.68 -6.73 -15.74
C SER A 34 -3.01 -5.34 -15.21
N PHE A 35 -2.50 -4.93 -14.04
CA PHE A 35 -2.93 -3.71 -13.34
C PHE A 35 -2.20 -2.42 -13.74
N CYS A 36 -2.12 -2.13 -15.04
CA CYS A 36 -1.48 -0.90 -15.52
C CYS A 36 -2.38 -0.02 -16.39
N THR A 37 -3.69 -0.24 -16.39
CA THR A 37 -4.59 0.76 -16.98
C THR A 37 -4.65 2.01 -16.11
N LYS A 38 -4.92 3.16 -16.73
CA LYS A 38 -5.05 4.43 -16.00
C LYS A 38 -6.15 4.33 -14.94
N GLU A 39 -7.26 3.71 -15.29
CA GLU A 39 -8.44 3.55 -14.43
C GLU A 39 -8.11 2.73 -13.18
N GLU A 40 -7.37 1.64 -13.31
CA GLU A 40 -6.92 0.82 -12.19
C GLU A 40 -5.96 1.58 -11.25
N LEU A 41 -5.03 2.36 -11.82
CA LEU A 41 -4.07 3.15 -11.04
C LEU A 41 -4.74 4.32 -10.29
N MET A 42 -5.79 4.90 -10.89
CA MET A 42 -6.55 6.01 -10.30
C MET A 42 -7.54 5.52 -9.23
N THR A 43 -7.95 4.26 -9.26
CA THR A 43 -8.83 3.68 -8.23
C THR A 43 -8.15 3.72 -6.85
N TYR A 44 -8.82 4.29 -5.84
CA TYR A 44 -8.24 4.47 -4.50
C TYR A 44 -7.92 3.13 -3.82
N PHE A 45 -8.87 2.19 -3.87
CA PHE A 45 -8.76 0.86 -3.28
C PHE A 45 -8.96 -0.22 -4.36
N PRO A 46 -7.94 -0.54 -5.17
CA PRO A 46 -8.06 -1.61 -6.18
C PRO A 46 -8.31 -2.95 -5.48
N GLN A 47 -9.46 -3.59 -5.74
CA GLN A 47 -9.87 -4.80 -5.02
C GLN A 47 -8.80 -5.91 -5.00
N PRO A 48 -8.11 -6.21 -6.12
CA PRO A 48 -7.11 -7.27 -6.13
C PRO A 48 -5.90 -6.96 -5.24
N LEU A 49 -5.51 -5.68 -5.18
CA LEU A 49 -4.42 -5.21 -4.31
C LEU A 49 -4.83 -5.30 -2.84
N VAL A 50 -6.02 -4.80 -2.52
CA VAL A 50 -6.59 -4.83 -1.16
C VAL A 50 -6.66 -6.27 -0.65
N LYS A 51 -7.25 -7.17 -1.46
CA LYS A 51 -7.38 -8.58 -1.12
C LYS A 51 -6.02 -9.23 -0.87
N ALA A 52 -5.05 -9.02 -1.76
CA ALA A 52 -3.71 -9.61 -1.61
C ALA A 52 -3.01 -9.18 -0.31
N ILE A 53 -3.17 -7.92 0.10
CA ILE A 53 -2.60 -7.39 1.35
C ILE A 53 -3.30 -8.04 2.55
N LEU A 54 -4.63 -8.03 2.59
CA LEU A 54 -5.42 -8.59 3.69
C LEU A 54 -5.11 -10.08 3.92
N LEU A 55 -4.99 -10.85 2.83
CA LEU A 55 -4.58 -12.26 2.89
C LEU A 55 -3.19 -12.44 3.49
N LYS A 56 -2.23 -11.58 3.08
CA LYS A 56 -0.87 -11.59 3.65
C LYS A 56 -0.87 -11.27 5.15
N SER A 57 -1.83 -10.46 5.60
CA SER A 57 -2.03 -10.12 7.01
C SER A 57 -2.90 -11.13 7.77
N ASN A 58 -3.14 -12.32 7.22
CA ASN A 58 -3.93 -13.41 7.80
C ASN A 58 -5.44 -13.12 7.98
N VAL A 59 -6.01 -12.21 7.19
CA VAL A 59 -7.46 -12.07 7.07
C VAL A 59 -8.01 -13.23 6.23
N GLN A 60 -9.14 -13.80 6.63
CA GLN A 60 -9.74 -14.95 5.94
C GLN A 60 -10.18 -14.56 4.52
N GLU A 61 -10.13 -15.50 3.57
CA GLU A 61 -10.42 -15.27 2.14
C GLU A 61 -11.77 -14.58 1.89
N GLU A 62 -12.83 -15.06 2.55
CA GLU A 62 -14.18 -14.51 2.42
C GLU A 62 -14.27 -13.08 2.99
N GLN A 63 -13.69 -12.87 4.16
CA GLN A 63 -13.64 -11.56 4.81
C GLN A 63 -12.80 -10.56 4.01
N ALA A 64 -11.66 -10.99 3.46
CA ALA A 64 -10.79 -10.16 2.62
C ALA A 64 -11.50 -9.74 1.32
N ALA A 65 -12.28 -10.64 0.72
CA ALA A 65 -13.09 -10.33 -0.46
C ALA A 65 -14.19 -9.31 -0.14
N ALA A 66 -14.92 -9.49 0.96
CA ALA A 66 -15.98 -8.57 1.38
C ALA A 66 -15.42 -7.18 1.72
N ILE A 67 -14.30 -7.11 2.46
CA ILE A 67 -13.61 -5.85 2.75
C ILE A 67 -13.17 -5.16 1.46
N ALA A 68 -12.60 -5.91 0.50
CA ALA A 68 -12.15 -5.35 -0.76
C ALA A 68 -13.31 -4.73 -1.57
N GLU A 69 -14.46 -5.38 -1.59
CA GLU A 69 -15.69 -4.84 -2.21
C GLU A 69 -16.18 -3.57 -1.53
N ASP A 70 -16.31 -3.58 -0.21
CA ASP A 70 -16.77 -2.41 0.55
C ASP A 70 -15.82 -1.21 0.39
N LEU A 71 -14.50 -1.46 0.41
CA LEU A 71 -13.51 -0.42 0.17
C LEU A 71 -13.57 0.12 -1.26
N ALA A 72 -13.79 -0.71 -2.27
CA ALA A 72 -13.92 -0.24 -3.64
C ALA A 72 -15.14 0.68 -3.82
N GLN A 73 -16.28 0.33 -3.21
CA GLN A 73 -17.46 1.19 -3.20
C GLN A 73 -17.20 2.50 -2.46
N LYS A 74 -16.62 2.44 -1.26
CA LYS A 74 -16.32 3.62 -0.46
C LYS A 74 -15.24 4.51 -1.08
N GLY A 75 -14.31 3.92 -1.82
CA GLY A 75 -13.29 4.65 -2.58
C GLY A 75 -13.89 5.58 -3.63
N GLN A 76 -15.00 5.20 -4.26
CA GLN A 76 -15.70 6.07 -5.23
C GLN A 76 -16.33 7.30 -4.56
N GLU A 77 -16.67 7.20 -3.27
CA GLU A 77 -17.25 8.31 -2.50
C GLU A 77 -16.17 9.24 -1.91
N LEU A 78 -14.90 8.83 -1.88
CA LEU A 78 -13.83 9.55 -1.18
C LEU A 78 -13.68 11.00 -1.64
N GLU A 79 -13.68 11.24 -2.96
CA GLU A 79 -13.53 12.58 -3.53
C GLU A 79 -14.65 13.52 -3.06
N LYS A 80 -15.87 13.01 -2.98
CA LYS A 80 -17.02 13.77 -2.48
C LYS A 80 -16.83 14.15 -1.02
N VAL A 81 -16.43 13.20 -0.17
CA VAL A 81 -16.22 13.47 1.27
C VAL A 81 -15.08 14.47 1.49
N VAL A 82 -13.98 14.34 0.75
CA VAL A 82 -12.85 15.28 0.80
C VAL A 82 -13.29 16.68 0.35
N ALA A 83 -14.05 16.79 -0.74
CA ALA A 83 -14.57 18.05 -1.23
C ALA A 83 -15.52 18.71 -0.22
N GLU A 84 -16.42 17.94 0.41
CA GLU A 84 -17.34 18.42 1.45
C GLU A 84 -16.60 18.92 2.69
N LYS A 85 -15.53 18.23 3.12
CA LYS A 85 -14.69 18.67 4.25
C LYS A 85 -13.96 19.96 3.91
N ALA A 86 -13.37 20.07 2.73
CA ALA A 86 -12.63 21.27 2.32
C ALA A 86 -13.53 22.48 2.04
N ALA A 87 -14.76 22.28 1.58
CA ALA A 87 -15.72 23.37 1.38
C ALA A 87 -16.10 24.12 2.68
N LYS A 88 -15.83 23.51 3.84
CA LYS A 88 -16.06 24.13 5.16
C LYS A 88 -14.92 25.02 5.62
N LEU A 89 -13.81 25.07 4.88
CA LEU A 89 -12.65 25.90 5.18
C LEU A 89 -12.57 27.06 4.19
N ASP A 90 -12.18 28.23 4.69
CA ASP A 90 -12.03 29.45 3.90
C ASP A 90 -10.62 30.05 4.08
N PRO A 91 -9.82 30.22 3.00
CA PRO A 91 -10.11 29.76 1.65
C PRO A 91 -10.08 28.22 1.53
N ASN A 92 -10.79 27.69 0.53
CA ASN A 92 -10.81 26.25 0.28
C ASN A 92 -9.37 25.76 -0.05
N PRO A 93 -8.82 24.79 0.71
CA PRO A 93 -7.42 24.41 0.60
C PRO A 93 -7.07 23.72 -0.74
N PHE A 94 -8.05 23.19 -1.46
CA PHE A 94 -7.83 22.63 -2.80
C PHE A 94 -7.89 23.68 -3.92
N LYS A 95 -8.30 24.92 -3.60
CA LYS A 95 -8.31 26.06 -4.54
C LYS A 95 -7.17 27.04 -4.30
N ASP A 96 -6.47 26.92 -3.17
CA ASP A 96 -5.38 27.79 -2.77
C ASP A 96 -4.06 27.01 -2.67
N LEU A 97 -3.08 27.35 -3.51
CA LEU A 97 -1.78 26.68 -3.54
C LEU A 97 -0.95 26.91 -2.27
N SER A 98 -1.24 27.95 -1.48
CA SER A 98 -0.58 28.18 -0.19
C SER A 98 -1.02 27.19 0.90
N GLN A 99 -2.17 26.54 0.71
CA GLN A 99 -2.76 25.59 1.65
C GLN A 99 -2.54 24.11 1.28
N ARG A 100 -1.53 23.81 0.46
CA ARG A 100 -1.22 22.43 0.04
C ARG A 100 -1.11 21.45 1.19
N ASP A 101 -0.47 21.82 2.29
CA ASP A 101 -0.31 20.94 3.45
C ASP A 101 -1.65 20.66 4.15
N VAL A 102 -2.55 21.66 4.18
CA VAL A 102 -3.91 21.51 4.71
C VAL A 102 -4.73 20.58 3.82
N ALA A 103 -4.64 20.75 2.49
CA ALA A 103 -5.28 19.85 1.52
C ALA A 103 -4.79 18.40 1.67
N ILE A 104 -3.47 18.19 1.78
CA ILE A 104 -2.87 16.87 2.01
C ILE A 104 -3.38 16.27 3.33
N LYS A 105 -3.42 17.07 4.41
CA LYS A 105 -3.91 16.62 5.71
C LYS A 105 -5.37 16.15 5.64
N ILE A 106 -6.26 16.97 5.08
CA ILE A 106 -7.69 16.60 4.93
C ILE A 106 -7.84 15.33 4.13
N TYR A 107 -7.11 15.20 3.03
CA TYR A 107 -7.15 14.01 2.20
C TYR A 107 -6.70 12.76 2.98
N ARG A 108 -5.57 12.83 3.70
CA ARG A 108 -5.05 11.71 4.50
C ARG A 108 -5.98 11.31 5.63
N GLU A 109 -6.49 12.28 6.38
CA GLU A 109 -7.44 12.04 7.47
C GLU A 109 -8.73 11.40 6.96
N THR A 110 -9.27 11.91 5.84
CA THR A 110 -10.49 11.37 5.24
C THR A 110 -10.28 9.95 4.72
N LEU A 111 -9.13 9.69 4.07
CA LEU A 111 -8.77 8.36 3.59
C LEU A 111 -8.69 7.37 4.74
N TYR A 112 -8.04 7.76 5.85
CA TYR A 112 -7.97 6.94 7.06
C TYR A 112 -9.35 6.69 7.66
N GLU A 113 -10.18 7.73 7.84
CA GLU A 113 -11.54 7.59 8.38
C GLU A 113 -12.39 6.60 7.58
N VAL A 114 -12.35 6.71 6.24
CA VAL A 114 -13.08 5.80 5.33
C VAL A 114 -12.55 4.38 5.48
N PHE A 115 -11.23 4.20 5.46
CA PHE A 115 -10.59 2.90 5.58
C PHE A 115 -10.90 2.23 6.92
N ALA A 116 -10.68 2.95 8.02
CA ALA A 116 -10.92 2.50 9.39
C ALA A 116 -12.38 2.12 9.61
N LYS A 117 -13.33 2.87 9.04
CA LYS A 117 -14.75 2.54 9.14
C LYS A 117 -15.07 1.18 8.51
N VAL A 118 -14.52 0.89 7.33
CA VAL A 118 -14.71 -0.43 6.70
C VAL A 118 -14.04 -1.52 7.52
N MET A 119 -12.78 -1.34 7.93
CA MET A 119 -12.07 -2.33 8.78
C MET A 119 -12.87 -2.67 10.05
N LYS A 120 -13.35 -1.65 10.76
CA LYS A 120 -14.12 -1.81 12.01
C LYS A 120 -15.44 -2.54 11.80
N ASN A 121 -16.14 -2.27 10.70
CA ASN A 121 -17.38 -2.99 10.35
C ASN A 121 -17.13 -4.49 10.13
N HIS A 122 -15.93 -4.86 9.69
CA HIS A 122 -15.51 -6.25 9.50
C HIS A 122 -14.76 -6.82 10.72
N GLY A 123 -14.82 -6.17 11.88
CA GLY A 123 -14.24 -6.69 13.13
C GLY A 123 -12.76 -6.42 13.35
N ILE A 124 -12.09 -5.73 12.42
CA ILE A 124 -10.71 -5.24 12.60
C ILE A 124 -10.77 -3.90 13.33
N THR A 125 -10.59 -3.92 14.64
CA THR A 125 -10.83 -2.75 15.52
C THR A 125 -9.57 -2.11 16.11
N SER A 126 -8.42 -2.77 16.02
CA SER A 126 -7.14 -2.23 16.48
C SER A 126 -6.69 -1.07 15.59
N GLU A 127 -6.57 0.14 16.15
CA GLU A 127 -6.14 1.32 15.39
C GLU A 127 -4.74 1.15 14.79
N ASP A 128 -3.82 0.48 15.50
CA ASP A 128 -2.47 0.20 15.01
C ASP A 128 -2.51 -0.77 13.81
N GLN A 129 -3.36 -1.79 13.88
CA GLN A 129 -3.54 -2.74 12.78
C GLN A 129 -4.15 -2.05 11.56
N ILE A 130 -5.16 -1.20 11.77
CA ILE A 130 -5.80 -0.42 10.71
C ILE A 130 -4.79 0.51 10.04
N GLN A 131 -4.00 1.25 10.81
CA GLN A 131 -2.98 2.15 10.27
C GLN A 131 -1.93 1.36 9.48
N THR A 132 -1.45 0.25 10.02
CA THR A 132 -0.46 -0.62 9.36
C THR A 132 -0.98 -1.12 8.00
N LEU A 133 -2.21 -1.62 7.95
CA LEU A 133 -2.82 -2.10 6.71
C LEU A 133 -2.99 -0.97 5.68
N LEU A 134 -3.36 0.23 6.11
CA LEU A 134 -3.46 1.39 5.23
C LEU A 134 -2.09 1.77 4.64
N ASP A 135 -1.05 1.78 5.48
CA ASP A 135 0.31 2.12 5.06
C ASP A 135 0.87 1.08 4.06
N GLU A 136 0.66 -0.21 4.33
CA GLU A 136 1.03 -1.29 3.40
C GLU A 136 0.35 -1.12 2.05
N MET A 137 -0.91 -0.71 2.04
CA MET A 137 -1.69 -0.48 0.82
C MET A 137 -1.22 0.72 0.02
N GLN A 138 -0.92 1.83 0.70
CA GLN A 138 -0.34 3.00 0.06
C GLN A 138 1.04 2.70 -0.53
N LEU A 139 1.88 1.96 0.19
CA LEU A 139 3.19 1.53 -0.28
C LEU A 139 3.06 0.61 -1.50
N ALA A 140 2.20 -0.40 -1.43
CA ALA A 140 1.99 -1.35 -2.51
C ALA A 140 1.42 -0.67 -3.77
N LYS A 141 0.50 0.28 -3.60
CA LYS A 141 -0.04 1.10 -4.70
C LYS A 141 1.03 1.98 -5.33
N SER A 142 1.86 2.64 -4.52
CA SER A 142 2.99 3.44 -5.03
C SER A 142 3.96 2.59 -5.82
N LYS A 143 4.28 1.38 -5.35
CA LYS A 143 5.14 0.44 -6.06
C LYS A 143 4.53 0.02 -7.39
N LEU A 144 3.23 -0.34 -7.39
CA LEU A 144 2.50 -0.71 -8.61
C LEU A 144 2.56 0.41 -9.64
N PHE A 145 2.32 1.66 -9.22
CA PHE A 145 2.40 2.83 -10.11
C PHE A 145 3.78 2.99 -10.75
N ILE A 146 4.85 2.89 -9.96
CA ILE A 146 6.24 2.96 -10.45
C ILE A 146 6.53 1.84 -11.44
N ASP A 147 6.10 0.61 -11.12
CA ASP A 147 6.34 -0.55 -11.97
C ASP A 147 5.56 -0.44 -13.30
N CYS A 148 4.35 0.11 -13.30
CA CYS A 148 3.60 0.38 -14.52
C CYS A 148 4.26 1.43 -15.41
N ILE A 149 4.71 2.56 -14.85
CA ILE A 149 5.46 3.57 -15.63
C ILE A 149 6.71 2.97 -16.27
N ARG A 150 7.46 2.15 -15.52
CA ARG A 150 8.67 1.49 -16.05
C ARG A 150 8.34 0.55 -17.21
N ARG A 151 7.23 -0.19 -17.12
CA ARG A 151 6.78 -1.08 -18.21
C ARG A 151 6.35 -0.29 -19.44
N GLU A 152 5.65 0.81 -19.29
CA GLU A 152 5.27 1.68 -20.42
C GLU A 152 6.50 2.27 -21.13
N GLN A 153 7.50 2.73 -20.37
CA GLN A 153 8.74 3.27 -20.92
C GLN A 153 9.57 2.22 -21.67
N ASN A 154 9.53 0.97 -21.22
CA ASN A 154 10.26 -0.15 -21.82
C ASN A 154 9.46 -0.90 -22.90
N SER A 155 8.21 -0.53 -23.15
CA SER A 155 7.39 -1.12 -24.20
C SER A 155 7.77 -0.51 -25.56
N PRO A 156 8.05 -1.31 -26.60
CA PRO A 156 8.32 -0.77 -27.92
C PRO A 156 7.08 0.00 -28.41
N LYS A 157 7.23 1.31 -28.61
CA LYS A 157 6.20 2.13 -29.26
C LYS A 157 5.92 1.50 -30.63
N LYS A 158 4.73 0.91 -30.82
CA LYS A 158 4.24 0.62 -32.17
C LYS A 158 4.04 1.96 -32.87
N VAL A 159 5.03 2.38 -33.65
CA VAL A 159 4.93 3.49 -34.58
C VAL A 159 3.96 3.07 -35.68
N ASN A 160 2.67 3.28 -35.43
CA ASN A 160 1.66 3.33 -36.48
C ASN A 160 1.17 4.78 -36.54
N SER A 161 1.99 5.66 -37.11
CA SER A 161 1.55 6.94 -37.62
C SER A 161 1.57 6.84 -39.15
N PRO A 162 0.43 6.97 -39.85
CA PRO A 162 0.45 7.20 -41.29
C PRO A 162 1.15 8.55 -41.53
N LEU A 163 2.17 8.54 -42.39
CA LEU A 163 2.78 9.76 -42.92
C LEU A 163 1.67 10.63 -43.57
N PRO A 164 1.59 11.94 -43.30
CA PRO A 164 0.72 12.81 -44.08
C PRO A 164 1.24 12.89 -45.53
N PRO A 165 0.35 12.92 -46.54
CA PRO A 165 0.77 13.07 -47.92
C PRO A 165 1.40 14.45 -48.11
N SER A 166 2.66 14.45 -48.56
CA SER A 166 3.35 15.63 -49.08
C SER A 166 2.58 16.18 -50.28
N SER A 167 2.13 17.43 -50.18
CA SER A 167 1.68 18.26 -51.32
C SER A 167 2.82 19.14 -51.79
#